data_AF-A0A936BKJ8-F1
#
_entry.id   AF-A0A936BKJ8-F1
#
_cell.length_a   1.000
_cell.length_b   1.000
_cell.length_c   1.000
_cell.angle_alpha   90.00
_cell.angle_beta   90.00
_cell.angle_gamma   90.00
#
_symmetry.space_group_name_H-M   'P 1'
#
loop_
_entity.id
_entity.type
_entity.pdbx_description
1 polymer ?
#
loop_
_entity_poly.entity_id
_entity_poly.type
_entity_poly.pdbx_seq_one_letter_code
_entity_poly.pdbx_strand_id
1 'polypeptide(L)'
;MLATGIPQLARSLHDELDRTAGGFLWEFLEKNWVRLWPDGVADAKVVERLVRRRAALQLAEIGGSAEGVEPISSVAGLEYYTYPPLHSRGFKLGHIIQRKQLAADIRVVLTPHCHLTIQQAQTEPRAKYVLTIKTSDAKSLIGDTKRADAKSSDILKREKKLRGWATPPSGQDVGFPEGRFWFLPAFLDIPHCYCDFQQLETIPYADIASGFTSIASLTPPFAESLQSCFLAYYSGVGIPNIKPESITSLLD
;
A
#
# COMPACT_ATOMS: atom_id res chain seq x y z
N MET A 1 -28.01 -0.11 15.59
CA MET A 1 -27.29 0.97 14.87
C MET A 1 -26.76 2.07 15.78
N LEU A 2 -27.51 2.60 16.75
CA LEU A 2 -27.00 3.65 17.66
C LEU A 2 -25.82 3.21 18.55
N ALA A 3 -25.70 1.90 18.84
CA ALA A 3 -24.63 1.34 19.67
C ALA A 3 -23.26 1.22 18.97
N THR A 4 -23.17 1.44 17.65
CA THR A 4 -21.90 1.26 16.91
C THR A 4 -21.03 2.53 16.90
N GLY A 5 -21.53 3.66 17.39
CA GLY A 5 -20.82 4.95 17.33
C GLY A 5 -20.72 5.58 15.94
N ILE A 6 -21.19 4.90 14.88
CA ILE A 6 -21.12 5.37 13.49
C ILE A 6 -21.77 6.77 13.31
N PRO A 7 -22.95 7.06 13.88
CA PRO A 7 -23.56 8.39 13.73
C PRO A 7 -22.74 9.52 14.37
N GLN A 8 -22.03 9.25 15.46
CA GLN A 8 -21.14 10.21 16.12
C GLN A 8 -19.87 10.41 15.30
N LEU A 9 -19.30 9.33 14.77
CA LEU A 9 -18.15 9.38 13.88
C LEU A 9 -18.44 10.19 12.61
N ALA A 10 -19.62 9.98 12.00
CA ALA A 10 -20.02 10.73 10.81
C ALA A 10 -20.13 12.24 11.08
N ARG A 11 -20.65 12.63 12.24
CA ARG A 11 -20.69 14.05 12.65
C ARG A 11 -19.30 14.60 12.90
N SER A 12 -18.46 13.89 13.65
CA SER A 12 -17.08 14.30 13.89
C SER A 12 -16.31 14.51 12.59
N LEU A 13 -16.47 13.59 11.62
CA LEU A 13 -15.83 13.70 10.32
C LEU A 13 -16.31 14.92 9.54
N HIS A 14 -17.60 15.26 9.61
CA HIS A 14 -18.14 16.45 8.97
C HIS A 14 -17.57 17.73 9.59
N ASP A 15 -17.57 17.82 10.92
CA ASP A 15 -17.02 18.97 11.65
C ASP A 15 -15.51 19.15 11.38
N GLU A 16 -14.78 18.04 11.26
CA GLU A 16 -13.35 18.06 10.95
C GLU A 16 -13.10 18.47 9.49
N LEU A 17 -13.91 17.97 8.54
CA LEU A 17 -13.84 18.38 7.14
C LEU A 17 -14.10 19.88 6.99
N ASP A 18 -15.14 20.40 7.63
CA ASP A 18 -15.49 21.83 7.57
C ASP A 18 -14.37 22.70 8.16
N ARG A 19 -13.80 22.27 9.30
CA ARG A 19 -12.66 22.97 9.93
C ARG A 19 -11.41 22.96 9.06
N THR A 20 -11.03 21.80 8.51
CA THR A 20 -9.79 21.63 7.74
C THR A 20 -9.88 22.29 6.37
N ALA A 21 -10.98 22.05 5.63
CA ALA A 21 -11.20 22.67 4.33
C ALA A 21 -11.41 24.19 4.45
N GLY A 22 -12.16 24.65 5.46
CA GLY A 22 -12.38 26.07 5.73
C GLY A 22 -11.09 26.82 6.03
N GLY A 23 -10.25 26.28 6.93
CA GLY A 23 -8.95 26.87 7.24
C GLY A 23 -8.07 27.01 6.00
N PHE A 24 -7.97 25.96 5.17
CA PHE A 24 -7.17 26.02 3.94
C PHE A 24 -7.71 27.03 2.92
N LEU A 25 -9.03 27.10 2.73
CA LEU A 25 -9.68 28.03 1.80
C LEU A 25 -9.41 29.50 2.19
N TRP A 26 -9.74 29.87 3.42
CA TRP A 26 -9.72 31.27 3.86
C TRP A 26 -8.33 31.70 4.32
N GLU A 27 -7.59 30.84 5.02
CA GLU A 27 -6.33 31.25 5.62
C GLU A 27 -5.14 31.13 4.67
N PHE A 28 -5.25 30.29 3.64
CA PHE A 28 -4.19 30.10 2.64
C PHE A 28 -4.59 30.54 1.23
N LEU A 29 -5.65 29.95 0.65
CA LEU A 29 -5.98 30.21 -0.76
C LEU A 29 -6.41 31.66 -1.01
N GLU A 30 -7.29 32.22 -0.18
CA GLU A 30 -7.71 33.61 -0.30
C GLU A 30 -6.53 34.58 -0.20
N LYS A 31 -5.68 34.42 0.82
CA LYS A 31 -4.50 35.29 1.05
C LYS A 31 -3.46 35.21 -0.05
N ASN A 32 -3.39 34.08 -0.77
CA ASN A 32 -2.41 33.86 -1.83
C ASN A 32 -3.02 33.87 -3.24
N TRP A 33 -4.29 34.24 -3.39
CA TRP A 33 -5.04 34.09 -4.64
C TRP A 33 -4.36 34.77 -5.83
N VAL A 34 -3.98 36.04 -5.68
CA VAL A 34 -3.29 36.83 -6.72
C VAL A 34 -1.93 36.25 -7.08
N ARG A 35 -1.23 35.62 -6.13
CA ARG A 35 0.08 34.99 -6.39
C ARG A 35 -0.05 33.66 -7.11
N LEU A 36 -1.10 32.89 -6.79
CA LEU A 36 -1.38 31.59 -7.38
C LEU A 36 -2.00 31.73 -8.78
N TRP A 37 -2.79 32.78 -9.00
CA TRP A 37 -3.42 33.12 -10.27
C TRP A 37 -3.17 34.60 -10.62
N PRO A 38 -1.95 34.96 -11.07
CA PRO A 38 -1.61 36.34 -11.43
C PRO A 38 -2.52 36.95 -12.50
N ASP A 39 -3.01 36.11 -13.42
CA ASP A 39 -3.92 36.49 -14.50
C ASP A 39 -5.41 36.46 -14.09
N GLY A 40 -5.70 36.24 -12.80
CA GLY A 40 -7.03 36.35 -12.19
C GLY A 40 -8.03 35.24 -12.49
N VAL A 41 -7.74 34.32 -13.43
CA VAL A 41 -8.65 33.23 -13.81
C VAL A 41 -8.15 31.90 -13.29
N ALA A 42 -8.74 31.44 -12.18
CA ALA A 42 -8.53 30.08 -11.68
C ALA A 42 -9.47 29.10 -12.37
N ASP A 43 -8.94 27.97 -12.85
CA ASP A 43 -9.79 26.84 -13.26
C ASP A 43 -10.48 26.27 -12.02
N ALA A 44 -11.80 26.44 -11.93
CA ALA A 44 -12.62 25.97 -10.82
C ALA A 44 -12.40 24.48 -10.53
N LYS A 45 -12.17 23.65 -11.55
CA LYS A 45 -11.90 22.21 -11.37
C LYS A 45 -10.54 21.96 -10.73
N VAL A 46 -9.54 22.81 -10.99
CA VAL A 46 -8.22 22.72 -10.34
C VAL A 46 -8.35 23.10 -8.87
N VAL A 47 -9.03 24.20 -8.58
CA VAL A 47 -9.26 24.67 -7.20
C VAL A 47 -10.00 23.60 -6.39
N GLU A 48 -11.09 23.06 -6.95
CA GLU A 48 -11.86 22.00 -6.32
C GLU A 48 -11.00 20.75 -6.00
N ARG A 49 -10.19 20.29 -6.96
CA ARG A 49 -9.29 19.14 -6.74
C ARG A 49 -8.23 19.44 -5.67
N LEU A 50 -7.72 20.66 -5.60
CA LEU A 50 -6.73 21.06 -4.62
C LEU A 50 -7.31 21.01 -3.20
N VAL A 51 -8.50 21.58 -3.00
CA VAL A 51 -9.20 21.58 -1.71
C VAL A 51 -9.53 20.15 -1.28
N ARG A 52 -10.12 19.34 -2.17
CA ARG A 52 -10.44 17.93 -1.90
C ARG A 52 -9.19 17.13 -1.52
N ARG A 53 -8.07 17.32 -2.23
CA ARG A 53 -6.80 16.64 -1.93
C ARG A 53 -6.26 17.04 -0.57
N ARG A 54 -6.25 18.34 -0.25
CA ARG A 54 -5.75 18.84 1.03
C ARG A 54 -6.55 18.28 2.21
N ALA A 55 -7.88 18.35 2.11
CA ALA A 55 -8.77 17.79 3.11
C ALA A 55 -8.55 16.28 3.27
N ALA A 56 -8.51 15.52 2.17
CA ALA A 56 -8.28 14.07 2.23
C ALA A 56 -6.95 13.70 2.89
N LEU A 57 -5.86 14.41 2.60
CA LEU A 57 -4.56 14.18 3.23
C LEU A 57 -4.59 14.50 4.73
N GLN A 58 -5.18 15.64 5.13
CA GLN A 58 -5.29 15.98 6.54
C GLN A 58 -6.10 14.94 7.31
N LEU A 59 -7.26 14.54 6.78
CA LEU A 59 -8.11 13.51 7.40
C LEU A 59 -7.45 12.12 7.45
N ALA A 60 -6.51 11.84 6.54
CA ALA A 60 -5.84 10.54 6.47
C ALA A 60 -4.56 10.46 7.31
N GLU A 61 -3.87 11.58 7.53
CA GLU A 61 -2.53 11.61 8.17
C GLU A 61 -2.55 12.08 9.63
N ILE A 62 -3.64 12.71 10.05
CA ILE A 62 -3.78 13.30 11.40
C ILE A 62 -4.68 12.40 12.25
N GLY A 63 -4.12 11.85 13.33
CA GLY A 63 -4.90 11.23 14.39
C GLY A 63 -5.44 12.30 15.33
N GLY A 64 -6.76 12.31 15.55
CA GLY A 64 -7.37 13.19 16.56
C GLY A 64 -7.17 12.64 17.97
N SER A 65 -6.46 13.37 18.83
CA SER A 65 -6.56 13.21 20.28
C SER A 65 -7.26 14.42 20.90
N ALA A 66 -7.76 14.30 22.13
CA ALA A 66 -8.31 15.43 22.87
C ALA A 66 -7.29 16.57 23.12
N GLU A 67 -5.99 16.31 22.91
CA GLU A 67 -4.88 17.20 23.24
C GLU A 67 -4.19 17.81 22.00
N GLY A 68 -4.55 17.40 20.78
CA GLY A 68 -3.96 17.95 19.56
C GLY A 68 -3.99 17.03 18.35
N VAL A 69 -3.39 17.55 17.27
CA VAL A 69 -3.19 16.93 15.96
C VAL A 69 -1.82 16.26 15.94
N GLU A 70 -1.78 14.93 15.95
CA GLU A 70 -0.53 14.16 15.90
C GLU A 70 -0.44 13.28 14.64
N PRO A 71 0.73 13.15 14.00
CA PRO A 71 0.93 12.25 12.88
C PRO A 71 0.73 10.78 13.27
N ILE A 72 0.10 10.00 12.40
CA ILE A 72 -0.07 8.56 12.60
C ILE A 72 1.29 7.85 12.43
N SER A 73 1.76 7.17 13.49
CA SER A 73 3.07 6.48 13.51
C SER A 73 2.99 4.98 13.23
N SER A 74 1.79 4.39 13.31
CA SER A 74 1.51 2.99 13.00
C SER A 74 0.07 2.83 12.57
N VAL A 75 -0.17 1.92 11.63
CA VAL A 75 -1.52 1.64 11.11
C VAL A 75 -1.96 0.22 11.43
N ALA A 76 -3.26 0.02 11.59
CA ALA A 76 -3.86 -1.30 11.66
C ALA A 76 -3.85 -2.00 10.29
N GLY A 77 -3.94 -3.33 10.28
CA GLY A 77 -3.94 -4.10 9.03
C GLY A 77 -5.09 -3.78 8.08
N LEU A 78 -6.22 -3.28 8.59
CA LEU A 78 -7.35 -2.83 7.76
C LEU A 78 -7.04 -1.54 6.98
N GLU A 79 -6.11 -0.72 7.48
CA GLU A 79 -5.75 0.57 6.87
C GLU A 79 -4.77 0.40 5.70
N TYR A 80 -4.21 -0.81 5.50
CA TYR A 80 -3.39 -1.15 4.33
C TYR A 80 -4.19 -1.13 3.02
N TYR A 81 -5.52 -1.19 3.10
CA TYR A 81 -6.40 -1.39 1.96
C TYR A 81 -7.43 -0.28 1.83
N THR A 82 -7.66 0.16 0.60
CA THR A 82 -8.93 0.78 0.22
C THR A 82 -9.87 -0.33 -0.24
N TYR A 83 -10.90 -0.58 0.57
CA TYR A 83 -11.90 -1.62 0.32
C TYR A 83 -13.32 -1.06 0.52
N PRO A 84 -14.23 -1.24 -0.47
CA PRO A 84 -13.95 -1.71 -1.83
C PRO A 84 -13.04 -0.71 -2.57
N PRO A 85 -12.37 -1.13 -3.66
CA PRO A 85 -11.50 -0.23 -4.42
C PRO A 85 -12.29 0.96 -4.96
N LEU A 86 -11.75 2.18 -4.85
CA LEU A 86 -12.43 3.43 -5.23
C LEU A 86 -12.78 3.51 -6.72
N HIS A 87 -12.11 2.74 -7.57
CA HIS A 87 -12.31 2.75 -9.01
C HIS A 87 -12.67 1.35 -9.48
N SER A 88 -13.87 1.21 -10.05
CA SER A 88 -14.33 -0.05 -10.62
C SER A 88 -13.87 -0.28 -12.07
N ARG A 89 -13.26 0.73 -12.70
CA ARG A 89 -12.78 0.66 -14.09
C ARG A 89 -11.25 0.52 -14.14
N GLY A 90 -10.82 -0.63 -14.64
CA GLY A 90 -9.41 -0.93 -14.91
C GLY A 90 -8.60 -1.32 -13.68
N PHE A 91 -7.31 -1.51 -13.90
CA PHE A 91 -6.35 -1.93 -12.90
C PHE A 91 -5.32 -0.82 -12.67
N LYS A 92 -4.72 -0.78 -11.49
CA LYS A 92 -3.65 0.16 -11.15
C LYS A 92 -2.56 -0.55 -10.35
N LEU A 93 -1.40 0.09 -10.24
CA LEU A 93 -0.36 -0.33 -9.31
C LEU A 93 -0.96 -0.54 -7.91
N GLY A 94 -0.58 -1.64 -7.25
CA GLY A 94 -1.06 -1.97 -5.91
C GLY A 94 -2.50 -2.48 -5.85
N HIS A 95 -3.20 -2.66 -6.97
CA HIS A 95 -4.48 -3.37 -6.96
C HIS A 95 -4.28 -4.82 -6.54
N ILE A 96 -5.12 -5.28 -5.60
CA ILE A 96 -5.22 -6.68 -5.23
C ILE A 96 -6.31 -7.29 -6.09
N ILE A 97 -5.90 -8.24 -6.93
CA ILE A 97 -6.77 -8.93 -7.87
C ILE A 97 -6.90 -10.39 -7.48
N GLN A 98 -8.09 -10.93 -7.64
CA GLN A 98 -8.40 -12.33 -7.38
C GLN A 98 -8.95 -12.98 -8.64
N ARG A 99 -8.48 -14.20 -8.93
CA ARG A 99 -8.98 -14.96 -10.07
C ARG A 99 -10.41 -15.43 -9.81
N LYS A 100 -11.32 -15.17 -10.75
CA LYS A 100 -12.76 -15.46 -10.60
C LYS A 100 -13.04 -16.95 -10.38
N GLN A 101 -12.26 -17.83 -11.00
CA GLN A 101 -12.44 -19.28 -10.92
C GLN A 101 -11.66 -19.93 -9.77
N LEU A 102 -10.78 -19.19 -9.08
CA LEU A 102 -9.92 -19.74 -8.03
C LEU A 102 -9.66 -18.67 -6.98
N ALA A 103 -10.48 -18.66 -5.91
CA ALA A 103 -10.40 -17.66 -4.85
C ALA A 103 -9.02 -17.61 -4.16
N ALA A 104 -8.28 -18.72 -4.14
CA ALA A 104 -6.94 -18.78 -3.58
C ALA A 104 -5.86 -18.07 -4.44
N ASP A 105 -6.12 -17.83 -5.73
CA ASP A 105 -5.19 -17.12 -6.62
C ASP A 105 -5.38 -15.61 -6.49
N ILE A 106 -4.79 -15.07 -5.42
CA ILE A 106 -4.70 -13.64 -5.14
C ILE A 106 -3.34 -13.12 -5.60
N ARG A 107 -3.35 -11.97 -6.26
CA ARG A 107 -2.19 -11.33 -6.84
C ARG A 107 -2.21 -9.83 -6.61
N VAL A 108 -1.04 -9.21 -6.69
CA VAL A 108 -0.91 -7.75 -6.66
C VAL A 108 -0.33 -7.24 -7.97
N VAL A 109 -0.94 -6.19 -8.52
CA VAL A 109 -0.50 -5.55 -9.76
C VAL A 109 0.72 -4.68 -9.51
N LEU A 110 1.79 -4.89 -10.29
CA LEU A 110 3.03 -4.09 -10.26
C LEU A 110 3.17 -3.10 -11.42
N THR A 111 2.42 -3.29 -12.50
CA THR A 111 2.50 -2.38 -13.65
C THR A 111 2.10 -0.96 -13.22
N PRO A 112 2.92 0.06 -13.56
CA PRO A 112 2.64 1.45 -13.21
C PRO A 112 1.26 1.91 -13.69
N HIS A 113 0.59 2.74 -12.87
CA HIS A 113 -0.74 3.24 -13.19
C HIS A 113 -0.80 3.96 -14.55
N CYS A 114 0.23 4.76 -14.89
CA CYS A 114 0.29 5.50 -16.14
C CYS A 114 0.23 4.61 -17.41
N HIS A 115 0.63 3.35 -17.32
CA HIS A 115 0.54 2.38 -18.42
C HIS A 115 -0.81 1.67 -18.48
N LEU A 116 -1.54 1.60 -17.37
CA LEU A 116 -2.83 0.92 -17.21
C LEU A 116 -4.04 1.85 -17.35
N THR A 117 -3.82 3.16 -17.42
CA THR A 117 -4.89 4.13 -17.70
C THR A 117 -5.36 4.01 -19.14
N ILE A 118 -6.67 3.88 -19.33
CA ILE A 118 -7.34 3.94 -20.63
C ILE A 118 -7.46 5.41 -21.02
N GLN A 119 -6.85 5.79 -22.14
CA GLN A 119 -6.88 7.15 -22.65
C GLN A 119 -8.20 7.48 -23.34
N GLN A 120 -8.49 8.76 -23.53
CA GLN A 120 -9.67 9.19 -24.29
C GLN A 120 -9.67 8.56 -25.69
N ALA A 121 -10.84 8.11 -26.13
CA ALA A 121 -11.05 7.40 -27.40
C ALA A 121 -10.36 6.02 -27.54
N GLN A 122 -9.79 5.47 -26.46
CA GLN A 122 -9.25 4.10 -26.43
C GLN A 122 -10.16 3.17 -25.64
N THR A 123 -10.18 1.88 -26.02
CA THR A 123 -10.91 0.82 -25.31
C THR A 123 -10.02 0.02 -24.37
N GLU A 124 -8.70 0.14 -24.54
CA GLU A 124 -7.68 -0.60 -23.79
C GLU A 124 -6.56 0.34 -23.33
N PRO A 125 -5.82 -0.02 -22.27
CA PRO A 125 -4.63 0.72 -21.88
C PRO A 125 -3.45 0.46 -22.81
N ARG A 126 -2.40 1.27 -22.65
CA ARG A 126 -1.14 1.11 -23.41
C ARG A 126 -0.42 -0.20 -23.09
N ALA A 127 -0.53 -0.67 -21.84
CA ALA A 127 0.02 -1.96 -21.43
C ALA A 127 -0.76 -3.12 -22.06
N LYS A 128 -0.10 -3.86 -22.96
CA LYS A 128 -0.65 -5.13 -23.50
C LYS A 128 -0.53 -6.29 -22.53
N TYR A 129 0.47 -6.23 -21.66
CA TYR A 129 0.66 -7.17 -20.58
C TYR A 129 0.81 -6.45 -19.25
N VAL A 130 0.35 -7.09 -18.19
CA VAL A 130 0.35 -6.59 -16.83
C VAL A 130 1.23 -7.51 -15.98
N LEU A 131 2.24 -6.92 -15.35
CA LEU A 131 3.09 -7.59 -14.38
C LEU A 131 2.34 -7.70 -13.05
N THR A 132 2.28 -8.92 -12.53
CA THR A 132 1.62 -9.25 -11.26
C THR A 132 2.58 -10.06 -10.38
N ILE A 133 2.40 -9.96 -9.07
CA ILE A 133 3.07 -10.81 -8.08
C ILE A 133 2.03 -11.77 -7.50
N LYS A 134 2.35 -13.06 -7.45
CA LYS A 134 1.53 -14.04 -6.73
C LYS A 134 1.69 -13.92 -5.23
N THR A 135 0.60 -14.17 -4.51
CA THR A 135 0.64 -14.28 -3.06
C THR A 135 0.80 -15.72 -2.61
N SER A 136 1.46 -15.91 -1.47
CA SER A 136 1.60 -17.19 -0.78
C SER A 136 1.02 -17.08 0.63
N ASP A 137 0.35 -18.12 1.11
CA ASP A 137 -0.22 -18.13 2.47
C ASP A 137 0.86 -17.91 3.54
N ALA A 138 0.61 -16.97 4.46
CA ALA A 138 1.60 -16.57 5.45
C ALA A 138 1.90 -17.68 6.46
N LYS A 139 0.90 -18.50 6.83
CA LYS A 139 1.11 -19.59 7.79
C LYS A 139 2.01 -20.63 7.17
N SER A 140 1.72 -21.05 5.94
CA SER A 140 2.52 -22.03 5.20
C SER A 140 3.96 -21.55 5.03
N LEU A 141 4.17 -20.27 4.71
CA LEU A 141 5.51 -19.73 4.46
C LEU A 141 6.36 -19.63 5.74
N ILE A 142 5.78 -19.11 6.83
CA ILE A 142 6.48 -18.98 8.11
C ILE A 142 6.74 -20.38 8.73
N GLY A 143 5.80 -21.30 8.56
CA GLY A 143 5.88 -22.67 9.10
C GLY A 143 5.51 -22.76 10.58
N ASP A 144 5.09 -23.97 10.99
CA ASP A 144 4.50 -24.19 12.31
C ASP A 144 5.50 -24.00 13.46
N THR A 145 6.75 -24.42 13.26
CA THR A 145 7.81 -24.33 14.28
C THR A 145 8.08 -22.88 14.69
N LYS A 146 8.24 -21.96 13.72
CA LYS A 146 8.49 -20.54 14.00
C LYS A 146 7.28 -19.87 14.66
N ARG A 147 6.06 -20.24 14.25
CA ARG A 147 4.83 -19.74 14.88
C ARG A 147 4.67 -20.26 16.32
N ALA A 148 5.02 -21.51 16.58
CA ALA A 148 4.99 -22.09 17.92
C ALA A 148 6.02 -21.40 18.84
N ASP A 149 7.23 -21.20 18.35
CA ASP A 149 8.31 -20.49 19.03
C ASP A 149 7.95 -19.02 19.34
N ALA A 150 7.30 -18.29 18.42
CA ALA A 150 6.80 -16.95 18.70
C ALA A 150 5.69 -16.94 19.78
N LYS A 151 4.82 -17.97 19.80
CA LYS A 151 3.76 -18.11 20.80
C LYS A 151 4.31 -18.40 22.20
N SER A 152 5.38 -19.18 22.32
CA SER A 152 6.01 -19.50 23.61
C SER A 152 7.00 -18.43 24.09
N SER A 153 7.43 -17.52 23.20
CA SER A 153 8.32 -16.40 23.53
C SER A 153 7.67 -15.38 24.45
N ASP A 154 8.48 -14.66 25.23
CA ASP A 154 8.07 -13.47 25.97
C ASP A 154 7.55 -12.35 25.03
N ILE A 155 6.83 -11.37 25.60
CA ILE A 155 6.12 -10.33 24.85
C ILE A 155 7.07 -9.56 23.93
N LEU A 156 8.23 -9.11 24.43
CA LEU A 156 9.17 -8.29 23.67
C LEU A 156 9.77 -9.07 22.48
N LYS A 157 10.15 -10.33 22.70
CA LYS A 157 10.65 -11.19 21.61
C LYS A 157 9.56 -11.51 20.60
N ARG A 158 8.33 -11.77 21.06
CA ARG A 158 7.18 -12.02 20.20
C ARG A 158 6.88 -10.83 19.30
N GLU A 159 6.86 -9.62 19.86
CA GLU A 159 6.66 -8.39 19.09
C GLU A 159 7.77 -8.17 18.07
N LYS A 160 9.04 -8.41 18.44
CA LYS A 160 10.16 -8.33 17.50
C LYS A 160 10.00 -9.31 16.31
N LYS A 161 9.59 -10.55 16.57
CA LYS A 161 9.32 -11.56 15.54
C LYS A 161 8.17 -11.16 14.63
N LEU A 162 7.03 -10.76 15.22
CA LEU A 162 5.86 -10.31 14.47
C LEU A 162 6.19 -9.09 13.60
N ARG A 163 6.97 -8.14 14.12
CA ARG A 163 7.47 -6.99 13.35
C ARG A 163 8.36 -7.44 12.20
N GLY A 164 9.31 -8.35 12.44
CA GLY A 164 10.15 -8.92 11.38
C GLY A 164 9.34 -9.63 10.29
N TRP A 165 8.22 -10.27 10.65
CA TRP A 165 7.33 -10.91 9.68
C TRP A 165 6.45 -9.94 8.91
N ALA A 166 6.03 -8.84 9.53
CA ALA A 166 5.04 -7.92 8.97
C ALA A 166 5.65 -6.68 8.28
N THR A 167 6.81 -6.20 8.73
CA THR A 167 7.48 -5.02 8.16
C THR A 167 8.08 -5.37 6.81
N PRO A 168 7.72 -4.67 5.72
CA PRO A 168 8.32 -4.90 4.42
C PRO A 168 9.67 -4.16 4.24
N PRO A 169 10.63 -4.73 3.49
CA PRO A 169 10.64 -6.13 3.09
C PRO A 169 10.72 -7.03 4.32
N SER A 170 9.97 -8.13 4.30
CA SER A 170 9.88 -9.03 5.44
C SER A 170 11.24 -9.68 5.74
N GLY A 171 11.54 -9.82 7.02
CA GLY A 171 12.84 -10.25 7.50
C GLY A 171 13.22 -11.66 7.05
N GLN A 172 14.51 -11.99 7.19
CA GLN A 172 15.11 -13.28 6.82
C GLN A 172 14.37 -14.50 7.40
N ASP A 173 13.69 -14.31 8.54
CA ASP A 173 12.88 -15.34 9.18
C ASP A 173 11.68 -15.80 8.34
N VAL A 174 11.21 -15.01 7.38
CA VAL A 174 10.12 -15.42 6.47
C VAL A 174 10.66 -16.30 5.35
N GLY A 175 11.82 -15.96 4.81
CA GLY A 175 12.53 -16.80 3.87
C GLY A 175 13.68 -16.06 3.20
N PHE A 176 14.45 -16.82 2.43
CA PHE A 176 15.58 -16.31 1.68
C PHE A 176 15.25 -16.17 0.19
N PRO A 177 15.96 -15.29 -0.53
CA PRO A 177 16.85 -14.22 -0.01
C PRO A 177 16.10 -13.11 0.75
N GLU A 178 16.83 -12.34 1.57
CA GLU A 178 16.30 -11.12 2.20
C GLU A 178 15.78 -10.15 1.14
N GLY A 179 14.71 -9.40 1.46
CA GLY A 179 14.11 -8.48 0.48
C GLY A 179 13.00 -9.11 -0.36
N ARG A 180 12.89 -10.44 -0.42
CA ARG A 180 12.01 -11.19 -1.34
C ARG A 180 10.51 -11.04 -1.06
N PHE A 181 10.12 -10.94 0.21
CA PHE A 181 8.72 -11.05 0.61
C PHE A 181 8.16 -9.72 1.08
N TRP A 182 6.91 -9.45 0.70
CA TRP A 182 6.13 -8.31 1.18
C TRP A 182 4.85 -8.82 1.84
N PHE A 183 4.65 -8.48 3.12
CA PHE A 183 3.49 -8.94 3.88
C PHE A 183 2.21 -8.17 3.53
N LEU A 184 1.12 -8.91 3.41
CA LEU A 184 -0.25 -8.41 3.26
C LEU A 184 -1.07 -8.86 4.47
N PRO A 185 -1.54 -7.93 5.33
CA PRO A 185 -2.38 -8.28 6.47
C PRO A 185 -3.76 -8.80 6.03
N ALA A 186 -4.36 -9.69 6.83
CA ALA A 186 -5.69 -10.19 6.52
C ALA A 186 -6.74 -9.08 6.66
N PHE A 187 -7.66 -9.02 5.70
CA PHE A 187 -8.81 -8.14 5.72
C PHE A 187 -9.94 -8.69 4.84
N LEU A 188 -11.08 -9.00 5.45
CA LEU A 188 -12.25 -9.61 4.79
C LEU A 188 -11.85 -10.85 3.96
N ASP A 189 -11.94 -10.76 2.63
CA ASP A 189 -11.64 -11.85 1.69
C ASP A 189 -10.14 -12.02 1.42
N ILE A 190 -9.29 -11.11 1.94
CA ILE A 190 -7.85 -11.17 1.81
C ILE A 190 -7.27 -11.88 3.04
N PRO A 191 -6.64 -13.06 2.91
CA PRO A 191 -5.98 -13.73 4.02
C PRO A 191 -4.63 -13.06 4.34
N HIS A 192 -4.03 -13.41 5.48
CA HIS A 192 -2.63 -13.08 5.73
C HIS A 192 -1.76 -13.80 4.68
N CYS A 193 -1.08 -13.05 3.85
CA CYS A 193 -0.26 -13.62 2.79
C CYS A 193 1.00 -12.79 2.54
N TYR A 194 1.91 -13.34 1.74
CA TYR A 194 3.10 -12.64 1.27
C TYR A 194 3.06 -12.54 -0.24
N CYS A 195 3.27 -11.34 -0.78
CA CYS A 195 3.72 -11.20 -2.15
C CYS A 195 5.15 -11.74 -2.23
N ASP A 196 5.38 -12.69 -3.13
CA ASP A 196 6.69 -13.28 -3.37
C ASP A 196 7.30 -12.67 -4.62
N PHE A 197 8.31 -11.81 -4.49
CA PHE A 197 8.93 -11.17 -5.64
C PHE A 197 9.62 -12.14 -6.59
N GLN A 198 9.84 -13.41 -6.23
CA GLN A 198 10.31 -14.44 -7.18
C GLN A 198 9.18 -15.09 -7.98
N GLN A 199 7.91 -14.90 -7.59
CA GLN A 199 6.74 -15.45 -8.28
C GLN A 199 5.99 -14.37 -9.07
N LEU A 200 6.70 -13.78 -10.03
CA LEU A 200 6.14 -12.83 -10.98
C LEU A 200 5.45 -13.53 -12.14
N GLU A 201 4.36 -12.94 -12.61
CA GLU A 201 3.71 -13.37 -13.84
C GLU A 201 3.23 -12.17 -14.63
N THR A 202 3.60 -12.15 -15.92
CA THR A 202 3.16 -11.16 -16.89
C THR A 202 1.96 -11.72 -17.64
N ILE A 203 0.78 -11.16 -17.42
CA ILE A 203 -0.49 -11.67 -17.95
C ILE A 203 -1.03 -10.69 -19.00
N PRO A 204 -1.56 -11.15 -20.15
CA PRO A 204 -2.25 -10.27 -21.09
C PRO A 204 -3.36 -9.45 -20.41
N TYR A 205 -3.50 -8.17 -20.76
CA TYR A 205 -4.51 -7.30 -20.15
C TYR A 205 -5.93 -7.85 -20.31
N ALA A 206 -6.25 -8.41 -21.47
CA ALA A 206 -7.56 -9.02 -21.76
C ALA A 206 -7.88 -10.19 -20.82
N ASP A 207 -6.88 -11.00 -20.47
CA ASP A 207 -7.02 -12.14 -19.56
C ASP A 207 -7.22 -11.67 -18.12
N ILE A 208 -6.53 -10.59 -17.71
CA ILE A 208 -6.82 -9.98 -16.41
C ILE A 208 -8.24 -9.40 -16.39
N ALA A 209 -8.63 -8.62 -17.39
CA ALA A 209 -9.94 -7.97 -17.45
C ALA A 209 -11.11 -8.97 -17.44
N SER A 210 -10.95 -10.11 -18.11
CA SER A 210 -11.97 -11.16 -18.17
C SER A 210 -11.91 -12.12 -16.98
N GLY A 211 -10.72 -12.53 -16.55
CA GLY A 211 -10.50 -13.62 -15.58
C GLY A 211 -10.35 -13.19 -14.12
N PHE A 212 -10.15 -11.90 -13.84
CA PHE A 212 -9.88 -11.40 -12.49
C PHE A 212 -10.85 -10.31 -12.06
N THR A 213 -11.00 -10.16 -10.75
CA THR A 213 -11.75 -9.08 -10.11
C THR A 213 -10.81 -8.33 -9.17
N SER A 214 -10.85 -6.99 -9.18
CA SER A 214 -10.14 -6.18 -8.20
C SER A 214 -10.94 -6.19 -6.89
N ILE A 215 -10.36 -6.74 -5.83
CA ILE A 215 -11.03 -6.86 -4.52
C ILE A 215 -10.63 -5.74 -3.55
N ALA A 216 -9.44 -5.17 -3.72
CA ALA A 216 -8.96 -4.01 -2.98
C ALA A 216 -7.88 -3.26 -3.76
N SER A 217 -7.45 -2.12 -3.25
CA SER A 217 -6.18 -1.50 -3.63
C SER A 217 -5.37 -1.19 -2.38
N LEU A 218 -4.05 -1.30 -2.46
CA LEU A 218 -3.17 -0.78 -1.41
C LEU A 218 -3.38 0.73 -1.27
N THR A 219 -3.56 1.22 -0.05
CA THR A 219 -3.58 2.66 0.23
C THR A 219 -2.19 3.26 0.01
N PRO A 220 -2.08 4.53 -0.41
CA PRO A 220 -0.80 5.23 -0.36
C PRO A 220 -0.29 5.31 1.09
N PRO A 221 1.03 5.15 1.34
CA PRO A 221 2.12 4.96 0.37
C PRO A 221 2.50 3.48 0.12
N PHE A 222 1.64 2.52 0.46
CA PHE A 222 2.00 1.09 0.43
C PHE A 222 2.16 0.55 -1.00
N ALA A 223 1.40 1.05 -1.98
CA ALA A 223 1.54 0.65 -3.37
C ALA A 223 2.91 1.07 -3.96
N GLU A 224 3.33 2.30 -3.65
CA GLU A 224 4.62 2.85 -4.04
C GLU A 224 5.76 2.13 -3.32
N SER A 225 5.60 1.89 -2.02
CA SER A 225 6.59 1.18 -1.21
C SER A 225 6.77 -0.27 -1.68
N LEU A 226 5.69 -0.97 -2.05
CA LEU A 226 5.73 -2.29 -2.68
C LEU A 226 6.58 -2.26 -3.96
N GLN A 227 6.35 -1.26 -4.81
CA GLN A 227 7.11 -1.10 -6.05
C GLN A 227 8.59 -0.82 -5.78
N SER A 228 8.91 0.04 -4.80
CA SER A 228 10.28 0.32 -4.39
C SER A 228 10.99 -0.92 -3.85
N CYS A 229 10.34 -1.72 -2.99
CA CYS A 229 10.90 -2.98 -2.50
C CYS A 229 11.11 -3.99 -3.63
N PHE A 230 10.15 -4.10 -4.55
CA PHE A 230 10.29 -4.94 -5.75
C PHE A 230 11.51 -4.53 -6.58
N LEU A 231 11.67 -3.23 -6.86
CA LEU A 231 12.81 -2.72 -7.63
C LEU A 231 14.14 -2.97 -6.90
N ALA A 232 14.21 -2.67 -5.60
CA ALA A 232 15.41 -2.92 -4.79
C ALA A 232 15.81 -4.40 -4.81
N TYR A 233 14.84 -5.30 -4.72
CA TYR A 233 15.07 -6.74 -4.80
C TYR A 233 15.55 -7.19 -6.20
N TYR A 234 14.89 -6.75 -7.28
CA TYR A 234 15.19 -7.22 -8.64
C TYR A 234 16.40 -6.55 -9.30
N SER A 235 16.81 -5.37 -8.82
CA SER A 235 17.98 -4.62 -9.32
C SER A 235 19.27 -4.94 -8.56
N GLY A 236 19.21 -5.81 -7.54
CA GLY A 236 20.37 -6.20 -6.76
C GLY A 236 21.49 -6.77 -7.63
N VAL A 237 22.67 -6.16 -7.58
CA VAL A 237 23.87 -6.65 -8.24
C VAL A 237 24.62 -7.57 -7.27
N GLY A 238 24.80 -8.84 -7.65
CA GLY A 238 25.60 -9.77 -6.86
C GLY A 238 27.08 -9.36 -6.90
N ILE A 239 27.63 -8.97 -5.75
CA ILE A 239 29.06 -8.69 -5.61
C ILE A 239 29.70 -9.89 -4.90
N PRO A 240 30.77 -10.49 -5.45
CA PRO A 240 31.51 -11.54 -4.76
C PRO A 240 32.05 -11.06 -3.41
N ASN A 241 31.90 -11.88 -2.37
CA ASN A 241 32.47 -11.58 -1.06
C ASN A 241 34.00 -11.73 -1.10
N ILE A 242 34.70 -10.84 -0.40
CA ILE A 242 36.13 -11.01 -0.12
C ILE A 242 36.28 -12.24 0.79
N LYS A 243 37.28 -13.08 0.50
CA LYS A 243 37.62 -14.23 1.31
C LYS A 243 38.08 -13.76 2.70
N PRO A 244 37.45 -14.15 3.82
CA PRO A 244 37.86 -13.70 5.15
C PRO A 244 39.33 -13.98 5.45
N GLU A 245 39.89 -15.05 4.87
CA GLU A 245 41.30 -15.41 4.99
C GLU A 245 42.25 -14.34 4.45
N SER A 246 41.80 -13.48 3.51
CA SER A 246 42.64 -12.42 2.95
C SER A 246 42.70 -11.14 3.81
N ILE A 247 41.98 -11.08 4.92
CA ILE A 247 41.95 -9.91 5.82
C ILE A 247 42.35 -10.26 7.27
N THR A 248 42.92 -11.44 7.49
CA THR A 248 43.35 -11.88 8.83
C THR A 248 44.40 -10.95 9.46
N SER A 249 45.17 -10.22 8.63
CA SER A 249 46.15 -9.23 9.09
C SER A 249 45.52 -8.03 9.83
N LEU A 250 44.19 -7.87 9.82
CA LEU A 250 43.51 -6.84 10.62
C LEU A 250 43.35 -7.21 12.09
N LEU A 251 43.61 -8.47 12.45
CA LEU A 251 43.47 -8.99 13.81
C LEU A 251 44.78 -8.93 14.61
N ASP A 252 45.88 -8.53 13.98
CA ASP A 252 47.21 -8.32 14.57
C ASP A 252 47.41 -6.86 15.01
#